data_AF-A0A0Q3VTK5-F1
#
_entry.id   AF-A0A0Q3VTK5-F1
#
_cell.length_a   1.000
_cell.length_b   1.000
_cell.length_c   1.000
_cell.angle_alpha   90.00
_cell.angle_beta   90.00
_cell.angle_gamma   90.00
#
_symmetry.space_group_name_H-M   'P 1'
#
loop_
_entity.id
_entity.type
_entity.pdbx_description
1 polymer ?
#
loop_
_entity_poly.entity_id
_entity_poly.type
_entity_poly.pdbx_seq_one_letter_code
_entity_poly.pdbx_strand_id
1 'polypeptide(L)'
;AEPRFLWNSYLLEPLIENRLNQYLLPVIQGSFQNIHAEVGSEKVNVTLIARRCTRRIGTRMWRRGADAEGYAANFVESEQIMQSKGFTASYVQVRGSMPFLWEQIVDLTYKPSFDIVRQEEAPRVLERHFHDLQKKYGAVLAVDLVNTGGGEGRLRERYAKSIEPILSEDLRYVHFDFHRVCGHVHFERLSQLYDQIKDYLRKHRYVAS
;
A
#
# COMPACT_ATOMS: atom_id res chain seq x y z
N ALA A 1 -1.11 7.27 -19.35
CA ALA A 1 -1.21 7.34 -17.88
C ALA A 1 -1.22 5.93 -17.31
N GLU A 2 -0.82 5.74 -16.05
CA GLU A 2 -0.88 4.42 -15.41
C GLU A 2 -2.33 4.00 -15.11
N PRO A 3 -2.83 2.88 -15.68
CA PRO A 3 -4.25 2.52 -15.59
C PRO A 3 -4.77 2.34 -14.16
N ARG A 4 -3.91 1.89 -13.22
CA ARG A 4 -4.27 1.66 -11.81
C ARG A 4 -4.76 2.92 -11.11
N PHE A 5 -4.30 4.09 -11.54
CA PHE A 5 -4.58 5.37 -10.89
C PHE A 5 -5.37 6.33 -11.78
N LEU A 6 -5.80 5.89 -12.97
CA LEU A 6 -6.61 6.67 -13.89
C LEU A 6 -8.06 6.67 -13.43
N TRP A 7 -8.42 7.64 -12.58
CA TRP A 7 -9.74 7.71 -11.96
C TRP A 7 -10.87 7.97 -12.96
N ASN A 8 -10.61 8.84 -13.94
CA ASN A 8 -11.57 9.19 -14.98
C ASN A 8 -11.45 8.32 -16.25
N SER A 9 -10.91 7.09 -16.15
CA SER A 9 -10.68 6.23 -17.32
C SER A 9 -11.95 6.05 -18.17
N TYR A 10 -13.08 5.77 -17.51
CA TYR A 10 -14.38 5.59 -18.16
C TYR A 10 -14.84 6.85 -18.88
N LEU A 11 -14.60 8.04 -18.31
CA LEU A 11 -14.96 9.31 -18.96
C LEU A 11 -14.07 9.63 -20.16
N LEU A 12 -12.86 9.06 -20.20
CA LEU A 12 -11.91 9.25 -21.31
C LEU A 12 -12.16 8.27 -22.46
N GLU A 13 -12.93 7.18 -22.27
CA GLU A 13 -13.18 6.16 -23.30
C GLU A 13 -13.65 6.76 -24.63
N PRO A 14 -14.70 7.61 -24.69
CA PRO A 14 -15.14 8.19 -25.96
C PRO A 14 -14.07 9.07 -26.61
N LEU A 15 -13.27 9.78 -25.83
CA LEU A 15 -12.19 10.63 -26.35
C LEU A 15 -11.06 9.78 -26.94
N ILE A 16 -10.75 8.65 -26.30
CA ILE A 16 -9.75 7.69 -26.77
C ILE A 16 -10.21 7.05 -28.08
N GLU A 17 -11.46 6.59 -28.15
CA GLU A 17 -12.06 5.99 -29.34
C GLU A 17 -12.06 6.94 -30.55
N ASN A 18 -12.34 8.22 -30.30
CA ASN A 18 -12.33 9.27 -31.33
C ASN A 18 -10.92 9.85 -31.60
N ARG A 19 -9.86 9.27 -31.01
CA ARG A 19 -8.45 9.71 -31.17
C ARG A 19 -8.23 11.19 -30.83
N LEU A 20 -9.02 11.70 -29.88
CA LEU A 20 -9.00 13.09 -29.41
C LEU A 20 -7.89 13.31 -28.37
N ASN A 21 -6.66 12.93 -28.71
CA ASN A 21 -5.52 12.84 -27.78
C ASN A 21 -5.23 14.14 -27.04
N GLN A 22 -5.41 15.30 -27.67
CA GLN A 22 -5.18 16.62 -27.07
C GLN A 22 -6.16 16.96 -25.93
N TYR A 23 -7.31 16.28 -25.87
CA TYR A 23 -8.34 16.47 -24.85
C TYR A 23 -8.25 15.42 -23.73
N LEU A 24 -7.32 14.47 -23.82
CA LEU A 24 -7.12 13.46 -22.79
C LEU A 24 -6.40 14.08 -21.59
N LEU A 25 -7.15 14.32 -20.52
CA LEU A 25 -6.60 14.77 -19.24
C LEU A 25 -6.75 13.66 -18.18
N PRO A 26 -5.67 12.91 -17.87
CA PRO A 26 -5.67 11.93 -16.79
C PRO A 26 -5.88 12.59 -15.43
N VAL A 27 -6.81 12.06 -14.64
CA VAL A 27 -7.07 12.51 -13.27
C VAL A 27 -6.79 11.37 -12.30
N ILE A 28 -6.10 11.69 -11.20
CA ILE A 28 -5.90 10.79 -10.06
C ILE A 28 -6.91 11.10 -8.96
N GLN A 29 -7.31 10.07 -8.21
CA GLN A 29 -8.01 10.27 -6.94
C GLN A 29 -6.99 10.17 -5.80
N GLY A 30 -6.91 11.19 -4.94
CA GLY A 30 -6.02 11.18 -3.78
C GLY A 30 -5.66 12.57 -3.30
N SER A 31 -4.39 12.82 -3.02
CA SER A 31 -3.91 14.11 -2.51
C SER A 31 -2.62 14.55 -3.18
N PHE A 32 -2.45 15.85 -3.27
CA PHE A 32 -1.21 16.51 -3.68
C PHE A 32 -0.89 17.58 -2.65
N GLN A 33 0.33 17.58 -2.14
CA GLN A 33 0.85 18.59 -1.25
C GLN A 33 2.27 18.94 -1.66
N ASN A 34 2.60 20.22 -1.62
CA ASN A 34 3.93 20.71 -1.90
C ASN A 34 4.35 21.68 -0.79
N ILE A 35 5.55 21.48 -0.26
CA ILE A 35 6.08 22.21 0.88
C ILE A 35 7.50 22.66 0.52
N HIS A 36 7.73 23.97 0.57
CA HIS A 36 9.06 24.53 0.56
C HIS A 36 9.58 24.58 1.99
N ALA A 37 10.75 23.99 2.22
CA ALA A 37 11.40 23.91 3.52
C ALA A 37 12.87 24.37 3.40
N GLU A 38 13.44 24.77 4.53
CA GLU A 38 14.86 25.06 4.64
C GLU A 38 15.49 24.09 5.65
N VAL A 39 16.52 23.37 5.22
CA VAL A 39 17.29 22.43 6.06
C VAL A 39 18.70 23.00 6.19
N GLY A 40 18.96 23.67 7.31
CA GLY A 40 20.18 24.48 7.46
C GLY A 40 20.16 25.66 6.49
N SER A 41 21.15 25.75 5.60
CA SER A 41 21.19 26.78 4.53
C SER A 41 20.51 26.35 3.23
N GLU A 42 20.00 25.11 3.17
CA GLU A 42 19.55 24.48 1.93
C GLU A 42 18.05 24.61 1.74
N LYS A 43 17.64 25.16 0.59
CA LYS A 43 16.24 25.18 0.17
C LYS A 43 15.87 23.83 -0.42
N VAL A 44 14.91 23.17 0.22
CA VAL A 44 14.40 21.86 -0.17
C VAL A 44 12.94 21.99 -0.54
N ASN A 45 12.57 21.49 -1.71
CA ASN A 45 11.18 21.33 -2.10
C ASN A 45 10.75 19.89 -1.84
N VAL A 46 9.69 19.70 -1.07
CA VAL A 46 9.12 18.39 -0.75
C VAL A 46 7.72 18.31 -1.31
N THR A 47 7.49 17.39 -2.24
CA THR A 47 6.17 17.08 -2.79
C THR A 47 5.72 15.73 -2.27
N LEU A 48 4.49 15.66 -1.77
CA LEU A 48 3.83 14.43 -1.36
C LEU A 48 2.59 14.20 -2.24
N ILE A 49 2.58 13.09 -2.96
CA ILE A 49 1.47 12.67 -3.82
C ILE A 49 0.93 11.36 -3.30
N ALA A 50 -0.38 11.28 -3.05
CA ALA A 50 -1.05 10.01 -2.77
C ALA A 50 -2.04 9.71 -3.90
N ARG A 51 -2.00 8.50 -4.45
CA ARG A 51 -2.83 8.03 -5.57
C ARG A 51 -3.58 6.78 -5.15
N ARG A 52 -4.90 6.81 -5.19
CA ARG A 52 -5.78 5.67 -4.87
C ARG A 52 -6.01 4.81 -6.12
N CYS A 53 -5.82 3.50 -5.96
CA CYS A 53 -6.03 2.54 -7.03
C CYS A 53 -7.52 2.34 -7.34
N THR A 54 -7.84 2.26 -8.64
CA THR A 54 -9.20 2.10 -9.17
C THR A 54 -9.62 0.64 -9.34
N ARG A 55 -8.69 -0.32 -9.30
CA ARG A 55 -8.97 -1.75 -9.59
C ARG A 55 -9.97 -2.41 -8.63
N ARG A 56 -9.96 -2.01 -7.35
CA ARG A 56 -10.89 -2.53 -6.32
C ARG A 56 -11.49 -1.40 -5.48
N ILE A 57 -12.27 -0.55 -6.13
CA ILE A 57 -13.01 0.56 -5.49
C ILE A 57 -14.19 0.08 -4.67
N GLY A 58 -14.44 0.70 -3.52
CA GLY A 58 -15.59 0.40 -2.68
C GLY A 58 -15.53 1.19 -1.37
N THR A 59 -16.66 1.21 -0.67
CA THR A 59 -16.76 1.84 0.65
C THR A 59 -16.00 1.02 1.68
N ARG A 60 -15.33 1.69 2.62
CA ARG A 60 -14.37 1.08 3.57
C ARG A 60 -14.94 -0.10 4.36
N MET A 61 -16.22 -0.05 4.72
CA MET A 61 -16.91 -1.11 5.47
C MET A 61 -17.34 -2.29 4.58
N TRP A 62 -17.56 -2.04 3.28
CA TRP A 62 -18.14 -3.02 2.36
C TRP A 62 -17.11 -3.65 1.42
N ARG A 63 -15.90 -3.09 1.32
CA ARG A 63 -14.79 -3.70 0.57
C ARG A 63 -13.51 -3.76 1.39
N ARG A 64 -13.18 -4.99 1.79
CA ARG A 64 -11.94 -5.44 2.43
C ARG A 64 -11.29 -6.54 1.59
N GLY A 65 -10.12 -6.99 2.03
CA GLY A 65 -9.37 -8.04 1.36
C GLY A 65 -8.93 -7.71 -0.06
N ALA A 66 -8.67 -8.77 -0.82
CA ALA A 66 -8.45 -8.74 -2.26
C ALA A 66 -9.56 -9.51 -3.00
N ASP A 67 -9.66 -9.32 -4.33
CA ASP A 67 -10.35 -10.27 -5.20
C ASP A 67 -9.45 -11.44 -5.58
N ALA A 68 -10.02 -12.40 -6.31
CA ALA A 68 -9.35 -13.57 -6.87
C ALA A 68 -8.19 -13.23 -7.83
N GLU A 69 -8.12 -11.99 -8.33
CA GLU A 69 -7.04 -11.51 -9.20
C GLU A 69 -5.88 -10.88 -8.41
N GLY A 70 -5.99 -10.77 -7.08
CA GLY A 70 -4.93 -10.19 -6.24
C GLY A 70 -5.02 -8.67 -6.09
N TYR A 71 -6.10 -8.02 -6.54
CA TYR A 71 -6.25 -6.58 -6.34
C TYR A 71 -6.75 -6.29 -4.93
N ALA A 72 -5.89 -5.69 -4.11
CA ALA A 72 -6.23 -5.34 -2.74
C ALA A 72 -7.18 -4.12 -2.69
N ALA A 73 -8.18 -4.18 -1.81
CA ALA A 73 -9.07 -3.06 -1.55
C ALA A 73 -8.31 -1.92 -0.83
N ASN A 74 -8.72 -0.68 -1.08
CA ASN A 74 -8.10 0.51 -0.49
C ASN A 74 -6.59 0.64 -0.76
N PHE A 75 -6.14 0.14 -1.92
CA PHE A 75 -4.75 0.27 -2.33
C PHE A 75 -4.41 1.73 -2.67
N VAL A 76 -3.37 2.27 -2.06
CA VAL A 76 -2.87 3.63 -2.22
C VAL A 76 -1.36 3.59 -2.40
N GLU A 77 -0.87 4.35 -3.37
CA GLU A 77 0.55 4.64 -3.56
C GLU A 77 0.82 6.06 -3.09
N SER A 78 1.76 6.21 -2.15
CA SER A 78 2.23 7.48 -1.63
C SER A 78 3.66 7.69 -2.08
N GLU A 79 3.92 8.78 -2.78
CA GLU A 79 5.22 9.16 -3.30
C GLU A 79 5.66 10.48 -2.68
N GLN A 80 6.83 10.46 -2.07
CA GLN A 80 7.54 11.63 -1.58
C GLN A 80 8.67 11.97 -2.55
N ILE A 81 8.58 13.14 -3.16
CA ILE A 81 9.60 13.68 -4.06
C ILE A 81 10.32 14.81 -3.32
N MET A 82 11.64 14.71 -3.23
CA MET A 82 12.49 15.73 -2.64
C MET A 82 13.39 16.32 -3.73
N GLN A 83 13.40 17.65 -3.83
CA GLN A 83 14.23 18.38 -4.78
C GLN A 83 15.09 19.40 -4.04
N SER A 84 16.39 19.39 -4.31
CA SER A 84 17.33 20.33 -3.73
C SER A 84 18.54 20.49 -4.65
N LYS A 85 18.99 21.73 -4.88
CA LYS A 85 20.18 22.04 -5.71
C LYS A 85 20.22 21.33 -7.08
N GLY A 86 19.06 21.14 -7.71
CA GLY A 86 18.93 20.45 -8.99
C GLY A 86 18.90 18.91 -8.90
N PHE A 87 19.16 18.31 -7.73
CA PHE A 87 18.97 16.89 -7.49
C PHE A 87 17.50 16.58 -7.22
N THR A 88 17.03 15.43 -7.72
CA THR A 88 15.68 14.92 -7.43
C THR A 88 15.75 13.50 -6.89
N ALA A 89 15.10 13.26 -5.76
CA ALA A 89 14.92 11.93 -5.19
C ALA A 89 13.42 11.61 -5.05
N SER A 90 13.03 10.37 -5.31
CA SER A 90 11.66 9.89 -5.10
C SER A 90 11.65 8.64 -4.23
N TYR A 91 10.72 8.62 -3.27
CA TYR A 91 10.47 7.49 -2.38
C TYR A 91 8.98 7.11 -2.41
N VAL A 92 8.70 5.86 -2.73
CA VAL A 92 7.33 5.33 -2.87
C VAL A 92 7.04 4.34 -1.74
N GLN A 93 5.86 4.48 -1.15
CA GLN A 93 5.27 3.52 -0.22
C GLN A 93 3.88 3.12 -0.72
N VAL A 94 3.54 1.84 -0.60
CA VAL A 94 2.20 1.35 -0.92
C VAL A 94 1.51 0.85 0.34
N ARG A 95 0.19 1.02 0.39
CA ARG A 95 -0.67 0.57 1.48
C ARG A 95 -1.93 -0.02 0.88
N GLY A 96 -2.41 -1.14 1.42
CA GLY A 96 -3.67 -1.75 1.02
C GLY A 96 -4.28 -2.61 2.12
N SER A 97 -5.43 -3.21 1.85
CA SER A 97 -5.98 -4.28 2.70
C SER A 97 -5.11 -5.54 2.58
N MET A 98 -5.13 -6.42 3.58
CA MET A 98 -4.41 -7.69 3.48
C MET A 98 -4.88 -8.48 2.25
N PRO A 99 -3.97 -8.96 1.38
CA PRO A 99 -4.31 -9.35 0.01
C PRO A 99 -4.77 -10.81 -0.08
N PHE A 100 -5.83 -11.14 0.66
CA PHE A 100 -6.56 -12.39 0.54
C PHE A 100 -8.05 -12.10 0.73
N LEU A 101 -8.90 -13.11 0.50
CA LEU A 101 -10.34 -12.92 0.57
C LEU A 101 -10.80 -12.92 2.03
N TRP A 102 -11.20 -11.75 2.50
CA TRP A 102 -11.82 -11.58 3.82
C TRP A 102 -12.75 -10.38 3.81
N GLU A 103 -13.76 -10.47 4.66
CA GLU A 103 -14.83 -9.50 4.75
C GLU A 103 -14.99 -9.05 6.20
N GLN A 104 -15.48 -7.83 6.36
CA GLN A 104 -15.90 -7.31 7.64
C GLN A 104 -17.42 -7.40 7.67
N ILE A 105 -17.97 -8.17 8.60
CA ILE A 105 -19.42 -8.36 8.71
C ILE A 105 -20.00 -7.03 9.18
N VAL A 106 -20.80 -6.35 8.35
CA VAL A 106 -21.39 -5.06 8.71
C VAL A 106 -22.59 -5.30 9.60
N ASP A 107 -22.46 -5.00 10.89
CA ASP A 107 -23.54 -5.03 11.88
C ASP A 107 -23.55 -3.74 12.72
N LEU A 108 -24.46 -3.65 13.70
CA LEU A 108 -24.57 -2.48 14.59
C LEU A 108 -23.52 -2.48 15.73
N THR A 109 -22.56 -3.42 15.73
CA THR A 109 -21.57 -3.51 16.80
C THR A 109 -20.44 -2.51 16.60
N TYR A 110 -19.84 -2.08 17.72
CA TYR A 110 -18.72 -1.13 17.70
C TYR A 110 -17.47 -1.69 16.99
N LYS A 111 -17.22 -3.00 17.11
CA LYS A 111 -16.10 -3.68 16.45
C LYS A 111 -16.62 -4.89 15.66
N PRO A 112 -17.01 -4.69 14.40
CA PRO A 112 -17.59 -5.76 13.61
C PRO A 112 -16.56 -6.87 13.35
N SER A 113 -17.01 -8.11 13.37
CA SER A 113 -16.15 -9.29 13.21
C SER A 113 -15.64 -9.45 11.78
N PHE A 114 -14.52 -10.16 11.64
CA PHE A 114 -13.95 -10.51 10.35
C PHE A 114 -14.23 -11.98 10.02
N ASP A 115 -14.57 -12.22 8.76
CA ASP A 115 -14.69 -13.55 8.19
C ASP A 115 -13.68 -13.74 7.06
N ILE A 116 -13.02 -14.90 7.06
CA ILE A 116 -12.03 -15.25 6.03
C ILE A 116 -12.70 -16.22 5.08
N VAL A 117 -12.99 -15.71 3.89
CA VAL A 117 -13.75 -16.40 2.85
C VAL A 117 -12.77 -17.17 1.97
N ARG A 118 -13.12 -18.38 1.52
CA ARG A 118 -12.33 -19.16 0.55
C ARG A 118 -10.84 -19.22 0.93
N GLN A 119 -10.57 -19.71 2.14
CA GLN A 119 -9.26 -19.71 2.78
C GLN A 119 -8.19 -20.48 1.97
N GLU A 120 -8.63 -21.46 1.20
CA GLU A 120 -7.86 -22.25 0.25
C GLU A 120 -7.32 -21.43 -0.92
N GLU A 121 -7.98 -20.33 -1.30
CA GLU A 121 -7.52 -19.44 -2.37
C GLU A 121 -6.46 -18.43 -1.90
N ALA A 122 -6.30 -18.25 -0.58
CA ALA A 122 -5.43 -17.20 -0.03
C ALA A 122 -3.98 -17.26 -0.57
N PRO A 123 -3.29 -18.43 -0.64
CA PRO A 123 -1.94 -18.48 -1.20
C PRO A 123 -1.86 -18.00 -2.65
N ARG A 124 -2.80 -18.43 -3.50
CA ARG A 124 -2.87 -18.06 -4.92
C ARG A 124 -3.09 -16.55 -5.11
N VAL A 125 -3.97 -15.96 -4.31
CA VAL A 125 -4.26 -14.52 -4.37
C VAL A 125 -3.07 -13.70 -3.87
N LEU A 126 -2.42 -14.14 -2.79
CA LEU A 126 -1.21 -13.54 -2.26
C LEU A 126 -0.06 -13.56 -3.26
N GLU A 127 0.18 -14.71 -3.89
CA GLU A 127 1.21 -14.87 -4.92
C GLU A 127 0.98 -13.90 -6.07
N ARG A 128 -0.24 -13.81 -6.59
CA ARG A 128 -0.60 -12.84 -7.65
C ARG A 128 -0.36 -11.40 -7.22
N HIS A 129 -0.81 -11.04 -6.01
CA HIS A 129 -0.65 -9.70 -5.48
C HIS A 129 0.82 -9.30 -5.38
N PHE A 130 1.64 -10.16 -4.78
CA PHE A 130 3.06 -9.87 -4.60
C PHE A 130 3.85 -9.95 -5.89
N HIS A 131 3.47 -10.81 -6.83
CA HIS A 131 4.04 -10.81 -8.18
C HIS A 131 3.81 -9.46 -8.88
N ASP A 132 2.58 -8.93 -8.83
CA ASP A 132 2.23 -7.62 -9.38
C ASP A 132 3.03 -6.48 -8.71
N LEU A 133 3.22 -6.54 -7.39
CA LEU A 133 4.03 -5.57 -6.66
C LEU A 133 5.51 -5.67 -7.05
N GLN A 134 6.08 -6.87 -7.08
CA GLN A 134 7.49 -7.06 -7.40
C GLN A 134 7.81 -6.66 -8.83
N LYS A 135 6.91 -6.98 -9.77
CA LYS A 135 7.04 -6.53 -11.17
C LYS A 135 7.08 -5.01 -11.31
N LYS A 136 6.37 -4.28 -10.44
CA LYS A 136 6.30 -2.82 -10.49
C LYS A 136 7.41 -2.13 -9.69
N TYR A 137 7.68 -2.60 -8.48
CA TYR A 137 8.50 -1.91 -7.48
C TYR A 137 9.83 -2.62 -7.19
N GLY A 138 10.06 -3.81 -7.75
CA GLY A 138 11.23 -4.63 -7.43
C GLY A 138 11.07 -5.33 -6.09
N ALA A 139 12.01 -5.12 -5.18
CA ALA A 139 11.97 -5.76 -3.87
C ALA A 139 10.85 -5.18 -2.98
N VAL A 140 10.09 -6.04 -2.31
CA VAL A 140 8.91 -5.67 -1.51
C VAL A 140 9.10 -6.08 -0.06
N LEU A 141 8.84 -5.15 0.85
CA LEU A 141 8.75 -5.41 2.29
C LEU A 141 7.29 -5.23 2.72
N ALA A 142 6.63 -6.34 3.04
CA ALA A 142 5.30 -6.35 3.60
C ALA A 142 5.37 -6.16 5.12
N VAL A 143 4.75 -5.09 5.62
CA VAL A 143 4.62 -4.83 7.06
C VAL A 143 3.15 -4.86 7.44
N ASP A 144 2.78 -5.69 8.42
CA ASP A 144 1.45 -5.65 9.01
C ASP A 144 1.52 -5.24 10.49
N LEU A 145 0.59 -4.37 10.89
CA LEU A 145 0.59 -3.71 12.19
C LEU A 145 -0.58 -4.14 13.09
N VAL A 146 -1.25 -5.24 12.73
CA VAL A 146 -2.50 -5.63 13.39
C VAL A 146 -2.25 -6.25 14.77
N ASN A 147 -3.29 -6.33 15.58
CA ASN A 147 -3.18 -6.96 16.89
C ASN A 147 -2.93 -8.47 16.77
N THR A 148 -2.17 -9.02 17.71
CA THR A 148 -1.93 -10.47 17.80
C THR A 148 -3.20 -11.24 18.20
N GLY A 149 -4.13 -10.60 18.92
CA GLY A 149 -5.32 -11.23 19.47
C GLY A 149 -6.62 -10.93 18.71
N GLY A 150 -7.64 -11.73 18.99
CA GLY A 150 -9.00 -11.54 18.47
C GLY A 150 -9.12 -11.75 16.96
N GLY A 151 -10.08 -11.06 16.34
CA GLY A 151 -10.33 -11.20 14.89
C GLY A 151 -9.16 -10.75 14.01
N GLU A 152 -8.40 -9.74 14.45
CA GLU A 152 -7.18 -9.29 13.76
C GLU A 152 -6.06 -10.33 13.84
N GLY A 153 -5.93 -11.02 14.97
CA GLY A 153 -5.02 -12.15 15.14
C GLY A 153 -5.27 -13.25 14.11
N ARG A 154 -6.53 -13.60 13.86
CA ARG A 154 -6.88 -14.59 12.81
C ARG A 154 -6.47 -14.13 11.41
N LEU A 155 -6.65 -12.84 11.10
CA LEU A 155 -6.22 -12.28 9.82
C LEU A 155 -4.69 -12.33 9.67
N ARG A 156 -3.96 -11.97 10.73
CA ARG A 156 -2.50 -12.08 10.80
C ARG A 156 -2.03 -13.51 10.58
N GLU A 157 -2.57 -14.47 11.33
CA GLU A 157 -2.18 -15.88 11.23
C GLU A 157 -2.39 -16.40 9.80
N ARG A 158 -3.53 -16.07 9.20
CA ARG A 158 -3.80 -16.40 7.79
C ARG A 158 -2.80 -15.76 6.85
N TYR A 159 -2.50 -14.47 7.03
CA TYR A 159 -1.53 -13.77 6.20
C TYR A 159 -0.15 -14.42 6.29
N ALA A 160 0.36 -14.60 7.51
CA ALA A 160 1.67 -15.18 7.78
C ALA A 160 1.80 -16.58 7.16
N LYS A 161 0.79 -17.45 7.35
CA LYS A 161 0.79 -18.81 6.80
C LYS A 161 0.76 -18.82 5.27
N SER A 162 0.03 -17.89 4.66
CA SER A 162 -0.15 -17.88 3.21
C SER A 162 0.96 -17.14 2.46
N ILE A 163 1.67 -16.20 3.09
CA ILE A 163 2.84 -15.53 2.50
C ILE A 163 4.14 -16.32 2.66
N GLU A 164 4.27 -17.15 3.71
CA GLU A 164 5.47 -17.93 4.00
C GLU A 164 6.06 -18.68 2.79
N PRO A 165 5.26 -19.37 1.94
CA PRO A 165 5.81 -20.12 0.80
C PRO A 165 6.40 -19.26 -0.32
N ILE A 166 6.05 -17.98 -0.39
CA ILE A 166 6.49 -17.07 -1.46
C ILE A 166 7.59 -16.10 -0.99
N LEU A 167 8.00 -16.17 0.28
CA LEU A 167 9.08 -15.33 0.80
C LEU A 167 10.39 -15.63 0.07
N SER A 168 11.15 -14.57 -0.19
CA SER A 168 12.42 -14.64 -0.91
C SER A 168 13.33 -13.48 -0.48
N GLU A 169 14.52 -13.38 -1.07
CA GLU A 169 15.40 -12.23 -0.82
C GLU A 169 14.77 -10.89 -1.19
N ASP A 170 13.87 -10.89 -2.18
CA ASP A 170 13.16 -9.71 -2.70
C ASP A 170 11.72 -9.59 -2.20
N LEU A 171 11.27 -10.52 -1.34
CA LEU A 171 9.98 -10.45 -0.66
C LEU A 171 10.12 -10.82 0.81
N ARG A 172 10.09 -9.80 1.67
CA ARG A 172 10.15 -9.95 3.13
C ARG A 172 8.82 -9.59 3.77
N TYR A 173 8.47 -10.33 4.81
CA TYR A 173 7.28 -10.09 5.64
C TYR A 173 7.67 -9.82 7.09
N VAL A 174 7.08 -8.80 7.71
CA VAL A 174 7.29 -8.43 9.10
C VAL A 174 5.95 -8.10 9.76
N HIS A 175 5.63 -8.83 10.82
CA HIS A 175 4.52 -8.51 11.70
C HIS A 175 5.01 -7.69 12.89
N PHE A 176 4.29 -6.60 13.23
CA PHE A 176 4.58 -5.77 14.38
C PHE A 176 3.28 -5.36 15.09
N ASP A 177 3.00 -5.95 16.25
CA ASP A 177 1.81 -5.62 17.04
C ASP A 177 1.92 -4.19 17.61
N PHE A 178 1.38 -3.23 16.86
CA PHE A 178 1.56 -1.81 17.15
C PHE A 178 0.92 -1.41 18.49
N HIS A 179 -0.29 -1.92 18.78
CA HIS A 179 -0.98 -1.56 20.02
C HIS A 179 -0.28 -2.15 21.24
N ARG A 180 0.22 -3.39 21.14
CA ARG A 180 0.96 -4.00 22.24
C ARG A 180 2.30 -3.32 22.49
N VAL A 181 3.02 -2.96 21.43
CA VAL A 181 4.38 -2.42 21.56
C VAL A 181 4.38 -0.93 21.86
N CYS A 182 3.64 -0.12 21.10
CA CYS A 182 3.64 1.35 21.21
C CYS A 182 2.54 1.89 22.12
N GLY A 183 1.43 1.15 22.29
CA GLY A 183 0.28 1.62 23.07
C GLY A 183 -0.23 2.98 22.58
N HIS A 184 -0.64 3.83 23.52
CA HIS A 184 -1.12 5.19 23.21
C HIS A 184 -0.03 6.27 23.27
N VAL A 185 1.14 5.97 23.84
CA VAL A 185 2.10 7.01 24.26
C VAL A 185 3.54 6.73 23.79
N HIS A 186 3.91 5.47 23.53
CA HIS A 186 5.29 5.07 23.28
C HIS A 186 5.62 4.96 21.79
N PHE A 187 5.40 6.05 21.04
CA PHE A 187 5.74 6.09 19.62
C PHE A 187 7.24 5.94 19.38
N GLU A 188 8.10 6.25 20.35
CA GLU A 188 9.55 6.00 20.26
C GLU A 188 9.86 4.52 19.99
N ARG A 189 9.00 3.58 20.40
CA ARG A 189 9.21 2.15 20.20
C ARG A 189 9.00 1.71 18.75
N LEU A 190 8.51 2.58 17.87
CA LEU A 190 8.59 2.36 16.42
C LEU A 190 10.02 2.21 15.92
N SER A 191 11.02 2.71 16.68
CA SER A 191 12.43 2.44 16.39
C SER A 191 12.72 0.94 16.33
N GLN A 192 12.03 0.10 17.12
CA GLN A 192 12.20 -1.35 17.10
C GLN A 192 11.79 -1.96 15.77
N LEU A 193 10.69 -1.47 15.18
CA LEU A 193 10.28 -1.87 13.83
C LEU A 193 11.29 -1.38 12.81
N TYR A 194 11.71 -0.11 12.90
CA TYR A 194 12.73 0.45 12.02
C TYR A 194 14.02 -0.38 12.05
N ASP A 195 14.49 -0.77 13.23
CA ASP A 195 15.69 -1.56 13.41
C ASP A 195 15.60 -2.95 12.76
N GLN A 196 14.41 -3.56 12.71
CA GLN A 196 14.20 -4.84 12.03
C GLN A 196 14.26 -4.73 10.50
N ILE A 197 13.88 -3.57 9.95
CA ILE A 197 13.69 -3.37 8.52
C ILE A 197 14.77 -2.50 7.86
N LYS A 198 15.55 -1.74 8.64
CA LYS A 198 16.51 -0.74 8.15
C LYS A 198 17.50 -1.32 7.14
N ASP A 199 18.01 -2.53 7.35
CA ASP A 199 19.01 -3.12 6.47
C ASP A 199 18.39 -3.50 5.12
N TYR A 200 17.16 -4.00 5.14
CA TYR A 200 16.40 -4.27 3.92
C TYR A 200 16.10 -2.99 3.13
N LEU A 201 15.65 -1.94 3.83
CA LEU A 201 15.39 -0.63 3.24
C LEU A 201 16.67 0.00 2.66
N ARG A 202 17.82 -0.23 3.30
CA ARG A 202 19.14 0.24 2.84
C ARG A 202 19.61 -0.48 1.58
N LYS A 203 19.37 -1.79 1.47
CA LYS A 203 19.75 -2.61 0.31
C LYS A 203 18.95 -2.22 -0.95
N HIS A 204 17.68 -1.84 -0.82
CA HIS A 204 16.76 -1.63 -1.95
C HIS A 204 16.28 -0.17 -2.09
N ARG A 205 17.20 0.78 -1.91
CA ARG A 205 16.90 2.22 -1.75
C ARG A 205 16.24 2.91 -2.95
N TYR A 206 15.75 4.12 -2.63
CA TYR A 206 15.12 5.15 -3.47
C TYR A 206 15.77 5.39 -4.85
N VAL A 207 14.96 5.90 -5.78
CA VAL A 207 15.47 6.40 -7.06
C VAL A 207 15.98 7.82 -6.86
N ALA A 208 17.23 8.06 -7.24
CA ALA A 208 17.84 9.39 -7.26
C ALA A 208 18.38 9.67 -8.67
N SER A 209 18.12 10.87 -9.17
CA SER A 209 18.56 11.38 -10.48
C SER A 209 19.12 12.79 -10.35
#